data_AF-W2T7G8-F1
#
_entry.id   AF-W2T7G8-F1
#
_cell.length_a   1.000
_cell.length_b   1.000
_cell.length_c   1.000
_cell.angle_alpha   90.00
_cell.angle_beta   90.00
_cell.angle_gamma   90.00
#
_symmetry.space_group_name_H-M   'P 1'
#
loop_
_entity.id
_entity.type
_entity.pdbx_description
1 polymer ?
#
loop_
_entity_poly.entity_id
_entity_poly.type
_entity_poly.pdbx_seq_one_letter_code
_entity_poly.pdbx_strand_id
1 'polypeptide(L)'
;MANPTKKQYLMILSCAFYIASAGAIQNLAACQFTPSAEVRAAVRVEKGLPVLVELIRLKEDYVVCAVATALRNLSLDPRNRELIGKYALRDLIDKLPETGARRPPISDQTIGAVLGILFEVVRSSAAFTKDVHEARGTEKLRGLARSYPTYSHRVCKYASQVLFMMWQHKELHDGFKRSGLKEADFYSGTARGDSATLARPISSQGRERPAQALLDDTMSSGGYGAVVDAQHRRPQPPQYQQSSPAQNGQPRYDRPPGEPLYASVRKGSQPRGVDDSWV
;
A
#
# COMPACT_ATOMS: atom_id res chain seq x y z
N MET A 1 -15.25 -29.52 -31.66
CA MET A 1 -14.82 -29.61 -30.24
C MET A 1 -13.66 -28.65 -30.03
N ALA A 2 -13.87 -27.51 -29.35
CA ALA A 2 -12.79 -26.57 -29.07
C ALA A 2 -11.89 -27.13 -27.95
N ASN A 3 -10.58 -27.20 -28.23
CA ASN A 3 -9.59 -27.83 -27.36
C ASN A 3 -9.51 -27.07 -26.01
N PRO A 4 -9.84 -27.69 -24.86
CA PRO A 4 -9.93 -27.01 -23.55
C PRO A 4 -8.62 -26.34 -23.14
N THR A 5 -7.49 -26.89 -23.60
CA THR A 5 -6.15 -26.34 -23.43
C THR A 5 -6.01 -24.95 -24.06
N LYS A 6 -6.46 -24.72 -25.31
CA LYS A 6 -6.36 -23.40 -25.95
C LYS A 6 -7.13 -22.33 -25.18
N LYS A 7 -8.35 -22.63 -24.71
CA LYS A 7 -9.17 -21.71 -23.91
C LYS A 7 -8.49 -21.39 -22.57
N GLN A 8 -7.87 -22.39 -21.94
CA GLN A 8 -7.14 -22.24 -20.69
C GLN A 8 -5.84 -21.43 -20.88
N TYR A 9 -5.09 -21.65 -21.96
CA TYR A 9 -3.92 -20.83 -22.31
C TYR A 9 -4.30 -19.38 -22.62
N LEU A 10 -5.38 -19.14 -23.37
CA LEU A 10 -5.90 -17.80 -23.65
C LEU A 10 -6.36 -17.10 -22.35
N MET A 11 -7.02 -17.81 -21.44
CA MET A 11 -7.40 -17.29 -20.13
C MET A 11 -6.17 -16.96 -19.27
N ILE A 12 -5.17 -17.85 -19.23
CA ILE A 12 -3.93 -17.62 -18.46
C ILE A 12 -3.14 -16.44 -19.03
N LEU A 13 -3.01 -16.35 -20.35
CA LEU A 13 -2.30 -15.27 -21.03
C LEU A 13 -3.02 -13.92 -20.84
N SER A 14 -4.35 -13.93 -20.91
CA SER A 14 -5.19 -12.77 -20.61
C SER A 14 -5.06 -12.34 -19.14
N CYS A 15 -5.11 -13.26 -18.19
CA CYS A 15 -4.88 -12.97 -16.77
C CYS A 15 -3.49 -12.40 -16.51
N ALA A 16 -2.44 -12.97 -17.11
CA ALA A 16 -1.06 -12.49 -16.95
C ALA A 16 -0.90 -11.04 -17.44
N PHE A 17 -1.49 -10.72 -18.60
CA PHE A 17 -1.53 -9.36 -19.12
C PHE A 17 -2.25 -8.41 -18.15
N TYR A 18 -3.44 -8.78 -17.67
CA TYR A 18 -4.20 -7.94 -16.73
C TYR A 18 -3.48 -7.72 -15.40
N ILE A 19 -2.76 -8.72 -14.88
CA ILE A 19 -1.93 -8.57 -13.67
C ILE A 19 -0.79 -7.59 -13.93
N ALA A 20 -0.09 -7.72 -15.06
CA ALA A 20 0.99 -6.81 -15.42
C ALA A 20 0.48 -5.36 -15.57
N SER A 21 -0.66 -5.17 -16.25
CA SER A 21 -1.31 -3.87 -16.37
C SER A 21 -1.75 -3.31 -15.02
N ALA A 22 -2.37 -4.12 -14.15
CA ALA A 22 -2.78 -3.69 -12.81
C ALA A 22 -1.57 -3.29 -11.95
N GLY A 23 -0.45 -4.03 -12.03
CA GLY A 23 0.80 -3.70 -11.36
C GLY A 23 1.42 -2.38 -11.87
N ALA A 24 1.39 -2.13 -13.18
CA ALA A 24 1.84 -0.87 -13.73
C ALA A 24 0.97 0.31 -13.25
N ILE A 25 -0.35 0.15 -13.29
CA ILE A 25 -1.30 1.16 -12.78
C ILE A 25 -1.08 1.42 -11.29
N GLN A 26 -0.89 0.37 -10.50
CA GLN A 26 -0.59 0.48 -9.07
C GLN A 26 0.59 1.42 -8.85
N ASN A 27 1.71 1.19 -9.55
CA ASN A 27 2.92 2.00 -9.40
C ASN A 27 2.71 3.45 -9.86
N LEU A 28 2.11 3.64 -11.03
CA LEU A 28 1.91 4.97 -11.63
C LEU A 28 0.87 5.82 -10.89
N ALA A 29 -0.12 5.21 -10.25
CA ALA A 29 -1.20 5.92 -9.55
C ALA A 29 -0.94 6.14 -8.05
N ALA A 30 0.19 5.66 -7.51
CA ALA A 30 0.44 5.58 -6.06
C ALA A 30 0.62 6.95 -5.36
N CYS A 31 1.15 7.94 -6.06
CA CYS A 31 1.54 9.21 -5.45
C CYS A 31 0.48 10.31 -5.58
N GLN A 32 0.53 11.30 -4.70
CA GLN A 32 -0.30 12.52 -4.74
C GLN A 32 0.45 13.66 -5.44
N PHE A 33 0.79 13.45 -6.72
CA PHE A 33 1.41 14.45 -7.58
C PHE A 33 0.76 14.42 -8.97
N THR A 34 0.95 15.48 -9.77
CA THR A 34 0.17 15.73 -11.00
C THR A 34 0.20 14.57 -12.00
N PRO A 35 1.36 13.99 -12.37
CA PRO A 35 1.41 12.82 -13.26
C PRO A 35 0.58 11.63 -12.78
N SER A 36 0.62 11.29 -11.48
CA SER A 36 -0.25 10.23 -10.96
C SER A 36 -1.73 10.58 -11.10
N ALA A 37 -2.10 11.85 -10.91
CA ALA A 37 -3.48 12.30 -11.06
C ALA A 37 -3.95 12.18 -12.51
N GLU A 38 -3.10 12.53 -13.47
CA GLU A 38 -3.35 12.35 -14.90
C GLU A 38 -3.52 10.88 -15.26
N VAL A 39 -2.68 9.99 -14.74
CA VAL A 39 -2.84 8.53 -14.93
C VAL A 39 -4.18 8.04 -14.38
N ARG A 40 -4.57 8.48 -13.16
CA ARG A 40 -5.87 8.12 -12.58
C ARG A 40 -7.04 8.60 -13.46
N ALA A 41 -6.93 9.80 -14.03
CA ALA A 41 -7.93 10.34 -14.94
C ALA A 41 -7.96 9.57 -16.27
N ALA A 42 -6.79 9.27 -16.84
CA ALA A 42 -6.64 8.53 -18.10
C ALA A 42 -7.25 7.14 -18.00
N VAL A 43 -6.97 6.37 -16.93
CA VAL A 43 -7.58 5.04 -16.72
C VAL A 43 -9.10 5.09 -16.73
N ARG A 44 -9.71 6.17 -16.22
CA ARG A 44 -11.16 6.37 -16.29
C ARG A 44 -11.64 6.72 -17.68
N VAL A 45 -10.95 7.61 -18.39
CA VAL A 45 -11.29 8.02 -19.77
C VAL A 45 -11.23 6.81 -20.71
N GLU A 46 -10.17 6.01 -20.61
CA GLU A 46 -9.91 4.80 -21.40
C GLU A 46 -10.73 3.58 -20.95
N LYS A 47 -11.79 3.76 -20.16
CA LYS A 47 -12.69 2.69 -19.70
C LYS A 47 -11.98 1.54 -18.96
N GLY A 48 -10.84 1.80 -18.34
CA GLY A 48 -10.12 0.81 -17.54
C GLY A 48 -10.84 0.43 -16.25
N LEU A 49 -11.63 1.35 -15.66
CA LEU A 49 -12.39 1.06 -14.44
C LEU A 49 -13.37 -0.12 -14.59
N PRO A 50 -14.29 -0.15 -15.59
CA PRO A 50 -15.14 -1.31 -15.84
C PRO A 50 -14.38 -2.64 -15.90
N VAL A 51 -13.26 -2.68 -16.63
CA VAL A 51 -12.43 -3.89 -16.77
C VAL A 51 -11.88 -4.33 -15.41
N LEU A 52 -11.32 -3.41 -14.63
CA LEU A 52 -10.81 -3.72 -13.28
C LEU A 52 -11.93 -4.19 -12.34
N VAL A 53 -13.14 -3.63 -12.46
CA VAL A 53 -14.29 -4.07 -11.66
C VAL A 53 -14.76 -5.46 -12.08
N GLU A 54 -14.71 -5.83 -13.36
CA GLU A 54 -15.00 -7.21 -13.78
C GLU A 54 -13.97 -8.20 -13.22
N LEU A 55 -12.69 -7.82 -13.24
CA LEU A 55 -11.60 -8.67 -12.73
C LEU A 55 -11.68 -8.89 -11.21
N ILE A 56 -12.27 -7.97 -10.43
CA ILE A 56 -12.47 -8.20 -8.99
C ILE A 56 -13.39 -9.40 -8.75
N ARG A 57 -14.28 -9.75 -9.68
CA ARG A 57 -15.26 -10.85 -9.52
C ARG A 57 -14.64 -12.23 -9.67
N LEU A 58 -13.40 -12.31 -10.15
CA LEU A 58 -12.64 -13.55 -10.28
C LEU A 58 -12.38 -14.23 -8.93
N LYS A 59 -12.01 -15.51 -8.97
CA LYS A 59 -11.81 -16.35 -7.76
C LYS A 59 -10.34 -16.40 -7.34
N GLU A 60 -9.46 -16.06 -8.26
CA GLU A 60 -8.01 -16.15 -8.15
C GLU A 60 -7.47 -15.03 -7.25
N ASP A 61 -7.09 -15.37 -6.01
CA ASP A 61 -6.66 -14.39 -4.99
C ASP A 61 -5.54 -13.46 -5.48
N TYR A 62 -4.54 -13.99 -6.18
CA TYR A 62 -3.42 -13.18 -6.69
C TYR A 62 -3.86 -12.13 -7.73
N VAL A 63 -4.88 -12.45 -8.55
CA VAL A 63 -5.46 -11.50 -9.52
C VAL A 63 -6.26 -10.43 -8.76
N VAL A 64 -7.13 -10.86 -7.85
CA VAL A 64 -7.96 -9.97 -7.03
C VAL A 64 -7.08 -9.03 -6.21
N CYS A 65 -5.97 -9.52 -5.64
CA CYS A 65 -5.01 -8.72 -4.90
C CYS A 65 -4.41 -7.61 -5.76
N ALA A 66 -3.89 -7.94 -6.95
CA ALA A 66 -3.28 -6.96 -7.85
C ALA A 66 -4.29 -5.88 -8.27
N VAL A 67 -5.50 -6.31 -8.65
CA VAL A 67 -6.58 -5.43 -9.10
C VAL A 67 -7.11 -4.55 -7.97
N ALA A 68 -7.37 -5.11 -6.78
CA ALA A 68 -7.80 -4.34 -5.61
C ALA A 68 -6.75 -3.29 -5.22
N THR A 69 -5.47 -3.63 -5.33
CA THR A 69 -4.40 -2.69 -5.01
C THR A 69 -4.33 -1.53 -6.01
N ALA A 70 -4.51 -1.82 -7.31
CA ALA A 70 -4.65 -0.79 -8.33
C ALA A 70 -5.89 0.10 -8.09
N LEU A 71 -7.05 -0.50 -7.82
CA LEU A 71 -8.30 0.22 -7.53
C LEU A 71 -8.20 1.13 -6.32
N ARG A 72 -7.48 0.72 -5.25
CA ARG A 72 -7.21 1.58 -4.09
C ARG A 72 -6.44 2.85 -4.45
N ASN A 73 -5.46 2.74 -5.34
CA ASN A 73 -4.71 3.91 -5.81
C ASN A 73 -5.58 4.78 -6.74
N LEU A 74 -6.39 4.15 -7.60
CA LEU A 74 -7.32 4.87 -8.46
C LEU A 74 -8.40 5.62 -7.66
N SER A 75 -8.84 5.10 -6.52
CA SER A 75 -9.83 5.76 -5.63
C SER A 75 -9.30 6.99 -4.90
N LEU A 76 -8.02 7.35 -5.05
CA LEU A 76 -7.52 8.66 -4.60
C LEU A 76 -8.10 9.82 -5.44
N ASP A 77 -8.50 9.55 -6.69
CA ASP A 77 -9.26 10.51 -7.48
C ASP A 77 -10.75 10.47 -7.06
N PRO A 78 -11.36 11.62 -6.69
CA PRO A 78 -12.74 11.67 -6.19
C PRO A 78 -13.79 11.08 -7.14
N ARG A 79 -13.64 11.30 -8.45
CA ARG A 79 -14.60 10.83 -9.45
C ARG A 79 -14.38 9.34 -9.76
N ASN A 80 -13.15 8.83 -9.67
CA ASN A 80 -12.92 7.38 -9.72
C ASN A 80 -13.55 6.69 -8.52
N ARG A 81 -13.35 7.26 -7.33
CA ARG A 81 -13.92 6.75 -6.08
C ARG A 81 -15.44 6.65 -6.14
N GLU A 82 -16.12 7.67 -6.67
CA GLU A 82 -17.57 7.64 -6.87
C GLU A 82 -18.01 6.49 -7.80
N LEU A 83 -17.31 6.31 -8.93
CA LEU A 83 -17.60 5.22 -9.87
C LEU A 83 -17.35 3.84 -9.23
N ILE A 84 -16.25 3.69 -8.48
CA ILE A 84 -15.94 2.45 -7.74
C ILE A 84 -17.04 2.16 -6.71
N GLY A 85 -17.47 3.15 -5.95
CA GLY A 85 -18.59 3.03 -5.01
C GLY A 85 -19.90 2.62 -5.70
N LYS A 86 -20.18 3.16 -6.88
CA LYS A 86 -21.41 2.84 -7.62
C LYS A 86 -21.43 1.44 -8.21
N TYR A 87 -20.29 0.95 -8.72
CA TYR A 87 -20.26 -0.27 -9.55
C TYR A 87 -19.60 -1.48 -8.90
N ALA A 88 -18.72 -1.29 -7.91
CA ALA A 88 -17.92 -2.37 -7.33
C ALA A 88 -18.24 -2.65 -5.86
N LEU A 89 -19.02 -1.80 -5.19
CA LEU A 89 -19.19 -1.86 -3.73
C LEU A 89 -19.68 -3.21 -3.22
N ARG A 90 -20.70 -3.80 -3.86
CA ARG A 90 -21.21 -5.12 -3.45
C ARG A 90 -20.18 -6.22 -3.70
N ASP A 91 -19.50 -6.20 -4.85
CA ASP A 91 -18.46 -7.17 -5.17
C ASP A 91 -17.31 -7.11 -4.16
N LEU A 92 -16.93 -5.90 -3.71
CA LEU A 92 -15.91 -5.69 -2.68
C LEU A 92 -16.34 -6.27 -1.33
N ILE A 93 -17.60 -6.06 -0.92
CA ILE A 93 -18.15 -6.62 0.32
C ILE A 93 -18.20 -8.16 0.26
N ASP A 94 -18.49 -8.72 -0.92
CA ASP A 94 -18.52 -10.17 -1.14
C ASP A 94 -17.13 -10.82 -1.11
N LYS A 95 -16.07 -10.04 -1.28
CA LYS A 95 -14.69 -10.48 -1.06
C LYS A 95 -14.26 -10.50 0.40
N LEU A 96 -15.00 -9.85 1.31
CA LEU A 96 -14.68 -9.97 2.73
C LEU A 96 -15.02 -11.40 3.22
N PRO A 97 -14.18 -12.00 4.07
CA PRO A 97 -14.44 -13.33 4.58
C PRO A 97 -15.71 -13.36 5.42
N GLU A 98 -16.51 -14.41 5.22
CA GLU A 98 -17.69 -14.69 6.03
C GLU A 98 -17.30 -15.59 7.20
N THR A 99 -17.70 -15.20 8.41
CA THR A 99 -17.45 -15.98 9.62
C THR A 99 -18.13 -17.35 9.49
N GLY A 100 -17.35 -18.44 9.46
CA GLY A 100 -17.85 -19.81 9.37
C GLY A 100 -18.00 -20.39 7.96
N ALA A 101 -17.66 -19.66 6.89
CA ALA A 101 -17.72 -20.18 5.53
C ALA A 101 -16.47 -21.00 5.17
N ARG A 102 -16.67 -22.20 4.61
CA ARG A 102 -15.63 -23.11 4.09
C ARG A 102 -15.12 -22.65 2.71
N ARG A 103 -14.85 -21.34 2.53
CA ARG A 103 -14.28 -20.79 1.29
C ARG A 103 -12.75 -20.94 1.30
N PRO A 104 -12.10 -21.03 0.13
CA PRO A 104 -10.63 -20.96 0.06
C PRO A 104 -10.14 -19.69 0.76
N PRO A 105 -9.03 -19.74 1.51
CA PRO A 105 -8.55 -18.59 2.25
C PRO A 105 -8.11 -17.48 1.29
N ILE A 106 -8.80 -16.35 1.33
CA ILE A 106 -8.35 -15.08 0.74
C ILE A 106 -7.18 -14.58 1.59
N SER A 107 -6.11 -14.10 0.95
CA SER A 107 -4.94 -13.65 1.70
C SER A 107 -5.21 -12.35 2.47
N ASP A 108 -4.51 -12.17 3.59
CA ASP A 108 -4.52 -10.91 4.37
C ASP A 108 -4.19 -9.68 3.52
N GLN A 109 -3.36 -9.86 2.49
CA GLN A 109 -3.00 -8.80 1.56
C GLN A 109 -4.20 -8.37 0.71
N THR A 110 -4.94 -9.32 0.14
CA THR A 110 -6.17 -9.05 -0.61
C THR A 110 -7.22 -8.39 0.28
N ILE A 111 -7.43 -8.93 1.49
CA ILE A 111 -8.40 -8.36 2.44
C ILE A 111 -8.01 -6.93 2.79
N GLY A 112 -6.73 -6.66 3.07
CA GLY A 112 -6.23 -5.33 3.36
C GLY A 112 -6.44 -4.35 2.21
N ALA A 113 -6.24 -4.77 0.95
CA ALA A 113 -6.49 -3.96 -0.22
C ALA A 113 -7.98 -3.60 -0.38
N VAL A 114 -8.87 -4.59 -0.23
CA VAL A 114 -10.33 -4.41 -0.27
C VAL A 114 -10.80 -3.44 0.82
N LEU A 115 -10.34 -3.64 2.07
CA LEU A 115 -10.65 -2.74 3.19
C LEU A 115 -10.16 -1.31 2.93
N GLY A 116 -9.02 -1.16 2.27
CA GLY A 116 -8.50 0.15 1.86
C GLY A 116 -9.40 0.88 0.86
N ILE A 117 -9.97 0.17 -0.11
CA ILE A 117 -10.95 0.75 -1.05
C ILE A 117 -12.22 1.15 -0.29
N LEU A 118 -12.76 0.24 0.53
CA LEU A 118 -13.96 0.50 1.32
C LEU A 118 -13.78 1.70 2.24
N PHE A 119 -12.61 1.86 2.87
CA PHE A 119 -12.27 3.03 3.67
C PHE A 119 -12.37 4.32 2.87
N GLU A 120 -11.77 4.40 1.67
CA GLU A 120 -11.84 5.61 0.85
C GLU A 120 -13.28 5.94 0.44
N VAL A 121 -14.05 4.93 0.00
CA VAL A 121 -15.44 5.10 -0.41
C VAL A 121 -16.30 5.57 0.76
N VAL A 122 -16.26 4.87 1.90
CA VAL A 122 -17.02 5.20 3.12
C VAL A 122 -16.66 6.58 3.63
N ARG A 123 -15.36 6.89 3.78
CA ARG A 123 -14.89 8.21 4.27
C ARG A 123 -15.43 9.38 3.45
N SER A 124 -15.73 9.15 2.18
CA SER A 124 -16.15 10.20 1.25
C SER A 124 -17.66 10.43 1.16
N SER A 125 -18.49 9.49 1.62
CA SER A 125 -19.93 9.53 1.34
C SER A 125 -20.76 8.73 2.36
N ALA A 126 -21.74 9.41 2.97
CA ALA A 126 -22.75 8.77 3.79
C ALA A 126 -23.67 7.85 2.97
N ALA A 127 -23.95 8.19 1.70
CA ALA A 127 -24.77 7.35 0.83
C ALA A 127 -24.12 5.97 0.60
N PHE A 128 -22.84 5.94 0.23
CA PHE A 128 -22.14 4.67 0.09
C PHE A 128 -21.97 3.94 1.43
N THR A 129 -21.82 4.67 2.54
CA THR A 129 -21.79 4.07 3.87
C THR A 129 -23.10 3.37 4.21
N LYS A 130 -24.23 3.97 3.86
CA LYS A 130 -25.55 3.35 3.97
C LYS A 130 -25.65 2.11 3.09
N ASP A 131 -25.20 2.17 1.84
CA ASP A 131 -25.20 1.03 0.92
C ASP A 131 -24.34 -0.14 1.44
N VAL A 132 -23.19 0.15 2.08
CA VAL A 132 -22.39 -0.88 2.77
C VAL A 132 -23.19 -1.56 3.87
N HIS A 133 -23.92 -0.79 4.67
CA HIS A 133 -24.75 -1.32 5.75
C HIS A 133 -25.89 -2.20 5.21
N GLU A 134 -26.62 -1.72 4.21
CA GLU A 134 -27.73 -2.46 3.57
C GLU A 134 -27.25 -3.74 2.87
N ALA A 135 -26.00 -3.77 2.40
CA ALA A 135 -25.35 -4.96 1.84
C ALA A 135 -24.78 -5.93 2.87
N ARG A 136 -25.14 -5.80 4.16
CA ARG A 136 -24.61 -6.61 5.28
C ARG A 136 -23.09 -6.49 5.48
N GLY A 137 -22.50 -5.39 5.00
CA GLY A 137 -21.08 -5.12 5.14
C GLY A 137 -20.67 -4.84 6.58
N THR A 138 -21.55 -4.24 7.39
CA THR A 138 -21.28 -3.93 8.80
C THR A 138 -21.02 -5.20 9.61
N GLU A 139 -21.82 -6.24 9.41
CA GLU A 139 -21.69 -7.53 10.09
C GLU A 139 -20.39 -8.23 9.70
N LYS A 140 -20.06 -8.25 8.40
CA LYS A 140 -18.80 -8.81 7.89
C LYS A 140 -17.59 -8.08 8.49
N LEU A 141 -17.60 -6.75 8.52
CA LEU A 141 -16.53 -5.94 9.09
C LEU A 141 -16.38 -6.16 10.61
N ARG A 142 -17.49 -6.27 11.35
CA ARG A 142 -17.47 -6.56 12.80
C ARG A 142 -16.91 -7.95 13.10
N GLY A 143 -17.33 -8.96 12.34
CA GLY A 143 -16.78 -10.31 12.43
C GLY A 143 -15.27 -10.32 12.17
N LEU A 144 -14.85 -9.63 11.10
CA LEU A 144 -13.44 -9.51 10.75
C LEU A 144 -12.62 -8.75 11.80
N ALA A 145 -13.14 -7.68 12.38
CA ALA A 145 -12.45 -6.92 13.44
C ALA A 145 -12.17 -7.75 14.70
N ARG A 146 -12.93 -8.83 14.94
CA ARG A 146 -12.83 -9.72 16.11
C ARG A 146 -12.26 -11.10 15.77
N SER A 147 -11.67 -11.25 14.58
CA SER A 147 -11.27 -12.55 14.03
C SER A 147 -9.80 -12.92 14.31
N TYR A 148 -9.08 -12.14 15.10
CA TYR A 148 -7.75 -12.53 15.58
C TYR A 148 -7.85 -13.79 16.48
N PRO A 149 -6.97 -14.80 16.33
CA PRO A 149 -5.77 -14.84 15.50
C PRO A 149 -5.94 -15.43 14.09
N THR A 150 -7.17 -15.67 13.61
CA THR A 150 -7.43 -16.23 12.28
C THR A 150 -6.92 -15.33 11.15
N TYR A 151 -7.06 -14.01 11.30
CA TYR A 151 -6.46 -13.00 10.42
C TYR A 151 -5.48 -12.12 11.20
N SER A 152 -4.53 -11.50 10.50
CA SER A 152 -3.54 -10.65 11.18
C SER A 152 -4.17 -9.48 11.93
N HIS A 153 -3.46 -9.01 12.96
CA HIS A 153 -3.77 -7.77 13.68
C HIS A 153 -4.00 -6.59 12.75
N ARG A 154 -3.21 -6.50 11.66
CA ARG A 154 -3.34 -5.44 10.66
C ARG A 154 -4.71 -5.46 9.97
N VAL A 155 -5.16 -6.62 9.50
CA VAL A 155 -6.48 -6.78 8.88
C VAL A 155 -7.60 -6.42 9.86
N CYS A 156 -7.50 -6.91 11.10
CA CYS A 156 -8.48 -6.61 12.16
C CYS A 156 -8.53 -5.08 12.46
N LYS A 157 -7.38 -4.41 12.51
CA LYS A 157 -7.26 -2.96 12.69
C LYS A 157 -7.86 -2.18 11.51
N TYR A 158 -7.62 -2.64 10.28
CA TYR A 158 -8.19 -2.02 9.08
C TYR A 158 -9.72 -2.14 9.05
N ALA A 159 -10.27 -3.30 9.39
CA ALA A 159 -11.72 -3.48 9.50
C ALA A 159 -12.33 -2.53 10.56
N SER A 160 -11.65 -2.40 11.70
CA SER A 160 -12.04 -1.45 12.76
C SER A 160 -11.99 0.01 12.30
N GLN A 161 -11.01 0.38 11.47
CA GLN A 161 -10.92 1.74 10.90
C GLN A 161 -12.06 2.04 9.92
N VAL A 162 -12.46 1.06 9.10
CA VAL A 162 -13.64 1.21 8.23
C VAL A 162 -14.89 1.42 9.07
N LEU A 163 -15.13 0.57 10.08
CA LEU A 163 -16.26 0.73 11.00
C LEU A 163 -16.26 2.10 11.68
N PHE A 164 -15.12 2.53 12.20
CA PHE A 164 -14.98 3.84 12.82
C PHE A 164 -15.36 4.98 11.85
N MET A 165 -14.93 4.91 10.58
CA MET A 165 -15.35 5.86 9.55
C MET A 165 -16.85 5.80 9.25
N MET A 166 -17.45 4.62 9.20
CA MET A 166 -18.91 4.49 9.02
C MET A 166 -19.66 5.24 10.13
N TRP A 167 -19.17 5.15 11.37
CA TRP A 167 -19.77 5.84 12.52
C TRP A 167 -19.55 7.35 12.52
N GLN A 168 -18.58 7.89 11.76
CA GLN A 168 -18.40 9.34 11.67
C GLN A 168 -19.54 10.04 10.91
N HIS A 169 -20.30 9.30 10.09
CA HIS A 169 -21.49 9.81 9.41
C HIS A 169 -22.69 9.85 10.38
N LYS A 170 -22.80 10.96 11.11
CA LYS A 170 -23.81 11.17 12.17
C LYS A 170 -25.24 11.04 11.66
N GLU A 171 -25.47 11.40 10.40
CA GLU A 171 -26.76 11.27 9.71
C GLU A 171 -27.25 9.83 9.57
N LEU A 172 -26.36 8.83 9.72
CA LEU A 172 -26.71 7.42 9.62
C LEU A 172 -26.99 6.76 10.98
N HIS A 173 -26.75 7.47 12.09
CA HIS A 173 -26.84 6.88 13.44
C HIS A 173 -28.23 6.31 13.73
N ASP A 174 -29.30 7.00 13.34
CA ASP A 174 -30.66 6.51 13.53
C ASP A 174 -30.96 5.27 12.68
N GLY A 175 -30.34 5.18 11.50
CA GLY A 175 -30.35 3.96 10.67
C GLY A 175 -29.71 2.79 11.40
N PHE A 176 -28.48 2.98 11.91
CA PHE A 176 -27.76 1.95 12.64
C PHE A 176 -28.49 1.50 13.92
N LYS A 177 -29.06 2.44 14.69
CA LYS A 177 -29.83 2.13 15.90
C LYS A 177 -31.10 1.33 15.60
N ARG A 178 -31.80 1.64 14.49
CA ARG A 178 -32.95 0.84 14.04
C ARG A 178 -32.56 -0.60 13.68
N SER A 179 -31.35 -0.80 13.18
CA SER A 179 -30.76 -2.13 12.95
C SER A 179 -30.19 -2.78 14.24
N GLY A 180 -30.40 -2.18 15.42
CA GLY A 180 -29.93 -2.71 16.69
C GLY A 180 -28.44 -2.50 16.98
N LEU A 181 -27.76 -1.67 16.18
CA LEU A 181 -26.34 -1.38 16.36
C LEU A 181 -26.13 -0.18 17.29
N LYS A 182 -25.07 -0.24 18.09
CA LYS A 182 -24.64 0.83 18.99
C LYS A 182 -23.21 1.28 18.70
N GLU A 183 -22.83 2.40 19.29
CA GLU A 183 -21.48 2.96 19.24
C GLU A 183 -20.36 1.90 19.40
N ALA A 184 -20.47 1.07 20.44
CA ALA A 184 -19.52 0.01 20.76
C ALA A 184 -19.37 -1.09 19.67
N ASP A 185 -20.28 -1.13 18.70
CA ASP A 185 -20.17 -2.02 17.54
C ASP A 185 -19.26 -1.48 16.45
N PHE A 186 -18.96 -0.18 16.48
CA PHE A 186 -18.11 0.50 15.51
C PHE A 186 -16.75 0.91 16.08
N TYR A 187 -16.60 0.96 17.40
CA TYR A 187 -15.31 1.13 18.07
C TYR A 187 -15.23 0.29 19.35
N SER A 188 -14.09 -0.36 19.55
CA SER A 188 -13.74 -1.03 20.81
C SER A 188 -12.56 -0.31 21.46
N GLY A 189 -12.79 0.87 22.04
CA GLY A 189 -11.90 1.55 23.01
C GLY A 189 -10.47 1.98 22.61
N THR A 190 -9.82 1.35 21.64
CA THR A 190 -8.38 1.53 21.32
C THR A 190 -8.12 2.32 20.03
N ALA A 191 -9.17 2.66 19.27
CA ALA A 191 -9.05 3.28 17.95
C ALA A 191 -8.68 4.78 17.95
N ARG A 192 -8.58 5.42 19.13
CA ARG A 192 -8.28 6.86 19.25
C ARG A 192 -6.81 7.22 18.96
N GLY A 193 -5.89 6.26 18.94
CA GLY A 193 -4.45 6.53 18.80
C GLY A 193 -3.89 6.57 17.37
N ASP A 194 -4.42 5.78 16.42
CA ASP A 194 -3.80 5.55 15.11
C ASP A 194 -4.82 5.56 13.94
N SER A 195 -5.78 6.47 13.95
CA SER A 195 -6.97 6.42 13.06
C SER A 195 -6.67 6.53 11.55
N ALA A 196 -5.42 6.71 11.13
CA ALA A 196 -5.06 7.01 9.74
C ALA A 196 -4.19 5.94 9.03
N THR A 197 -4.00 4.73 9.58
CA THR A 197 -3.15 3.73 8.90
C THR A 197 -3.63 3.42 7.47
N LEU A 198 -4.95 3.32 7.26
CA LEU A 198 -5.54 3.17 5.93
C LEU A 198 -5.51 4.43 5.07
N ALA A 199 -5.37 5.62 5.65
CA ALA A 199 -5.23 6.87 4.90
C ALA A 199 -3.81 7.12 4.38
N ARG A 200 -2.81 6.36 4.88
CA ARG A 200 -1.42 6.49 4.44
C ARG A 200 -1.16 5.76 3.10
N PRO A 201 -0.18 6.22 2.29
CA PRO A 201 0.23 5.54 1.04
C PRO A 201 0.65 4.08 1.28
N ILE A 202 0.40 3.18 0.31
CA ILE A 202 0.69 1.73 0.45
C ILE A 202 2.14 1.47 0.82
N SER A 203 3.08 2.21 0.23
CA SER A 203 4.53 2.10 0.49
C SER A 203 4.91 2.33 1.96
N SER A 204 4.10 3.09 2.69
CA SER A 204 4.31 3.40 4.11
C SER A 204 3.63 2.42 5.07
N GLN A 205 2.79 1.52 4.55
CA GLN A 205 2.12 0.50 5.36
C GLN A 205 2.98 -0.78 5.43
N GLY A 206 4.23 -0.65 5.85
CA GLY A 206 5.25 -1.71 5.79
C GLY A 206 4.83 -3.09 6.32
N ARG A 207 5.58 -4.12 5.91
CA ARG A 207 5.48 -5.49 6.46
C ARG A 207 6.06 -5.46 7.87
N GLU A 208 5.25 -5.72 8.90
CA GLU A 208 5.75 -5.69 10.27
C GLU A 208 6.70 -6.88 10.53
N ARG A 209 7.85 -6.58 11.15
CA ARG A 209 8.69 -7.60 11.76
C ARG A 209 7.93 -8.21 12.94
N PRO A 210 8.04 -9.51 13.21
CA PRO A 210 7.45 -10.11 14.40
C PRO A 210 7.98 -9.36 15.63
N ALA A 211 7.06 -8.87 16.46
CA ALA A 211 7.39 -8.33 17.78
C ALA A 211 8.06 -9.45 18.58
N GLN A 212 9.40 -9.39 18.72
CA GLN A 212 10.10 -10.20 19.69
C GLN A 212 9.75 -9.68 21.07
N ALA A 213 9.08 -10.55 21.82
CA ALA A 213 9.08 -10.72 23.27
C ALA A 213 9.33 -9.48 24.14
N LEU A 214 8.29 -9.17 24.93
CA LEU A 214 8.40 -8.61 26.28
C LEU A 214 9.65 -9.15 26.99
N LEU A 215 10.62 -8.28 27.23
CA LEU A 215 11.47 -8.38 28.41
C LEU A 215 11.15 -7.15 29.28
N ASP A 216 10.57 -7.50 30.41
CA ASP A 216 10.46 -6.73 31.63
C ASP A 216 11.81 -6.10 31.98
N ASP A 217 11.81 -4.81 32.29
CA ASP A 217 12.85 -4.19 33.10
C ASP A 217 12.32 -2.86 33.67
N THR A 218 11.65 -3.00 34.81
CA THR A 218 11.49 -1.92 35.76
C THR A 218 12.77 -1.83 36.59
N MET A 219 13.63 -0.84 36.37
CA MET A 219 14.29 -0.10 37.46
C MET A 219 14.91 1.21 36.95
N SER A 220 14.71 2.22 37.79
CA SER A 220 14.98 3.64 37.59
C SER A 220 16.43 4.03 37.91
N SER A 221 16.81 5.20 37.39
CA SER A 221 17.84 6.13 37.90
C SER A 221 19.28 6.02 37.38
N GLY A 222 19.69 7.05 36.64
CA GLY A 222 20.88 7.83 36.98
C GLY A 222 22.05 7.84 35.98
N GLY A 223 22.33 9.04 35.44
CA GLY A 223 23.70 9.58 35.42
C GLY A 223 24.57 9.37 34.17
N TYR A 224 24.83 10.50 33.49
CA TYR A 224 26.09 10.95 32.87
C TYR A 224 27.03 9.95 32.15
N GLY A 225 27.33 10.30 30.89
CA GLY A 225 28.71 10.63 30.52
C GLY A 225 29.54 9.60 29.74
N ALA A 226 30.16 10.13 28.68
CA ALA A 226 31.48 9.78 28.13
C ALA A 226 31.67 8.45 27.38
N VAL A 227 31.91 8.65 26.08
CA VAL A 227 32.79 7.87 25.21
C VAL A 227 34.09 7.44 25.90
N VAL A 228 34.45 6.16 25.79
CA VAL A 228 35.84 5.70 25.82
C VAL A 228 36.05 4.56 24.82
N ASP A 229 37.08 4.78 24.02
CA ASP A 229 37.71 3.92 23.03
C ASP A 229 38.43 2.74 23.73
N ALA A 230 38.37 1.55 23.14
CA ALA A 230 39.18 0.41 23.57
C ALA A 230 39.51 -0.49 22.36
N GLN A 231 40.67 -0.21 21.78
CA GLN A 231 41.40 -1.05 20.83
C GLN A 231 41.77 -2.43 21.41
N HIS A 232 42.05 -3.38 20.49
CA HIS A 232 42.78 -4.67 20.56
C HIS A 232 41.90 -5.83 20.05
N ARG A 233 42.25 -6.67 19.05
CA ARG A 233 43.50 -6.99 18.32
C ARG A 233 43.10 -7.78 17.05
N ARG A 234 43.73 -7.49 15.90
CA ARG A 234 43.87 -8.45 14.77
C ARG A 234 45.34 -8.45 14.32
N PRO A 235 45.98 -9.60 13.99
CA PRO A 235 47.38 -9.64 13.55
C PRO A 235 47.52 -9.39 12.03
N GLN A 236 48.59 -8.70 11.62
CA GLN A 236 49.02 -8.51 10.22
C GLN A 236 50.14 -9.50 9.83
N PRO A 237 50.30 -9.83 8.53
CA PRO A 237 51.56 -10.27 7.92
C PRO A 237 52.27 -9.16 7.11
N PRO A 238 53.54 -9.35 6.70
CA PRO A 238 54.60 -8.34 6.80
C PRO A 238 54.90 -7.48 5.54
N GLN A 239 55.56 -6.35 5.80
CA GLN A 239 56.03 -5.32 4.87
C GLN A 239 57.29 -5.71 4.09
N TYR A 240 57.42 -5.20 2.86
CA TYR A 240 58.69 -4.98 2.18
C TYR A 240 58.99 -3.48 2.05
N GLN A 241 60.26 -3.16 2.32
CA GLN A 241 60.87 -1.84 2.56
C GLN A 241 61.52 -1.31 1.27
N GLN A 242 61.45 0.01 1.00
CA GLN A 242 62.55 0.75 0.34
C GLN A 242 62.43 2.29 0.45
N SER A 243 63.26 2.85 1.33
CA SER A 243 64.13 4.05 1.21
C SER A 243 63.63 5.42 0.66
N SER A 244 63.79 6.46 1.50
CA SER A 244 63.71 7.92 1.24
C SER A 244 65.07 8.54 0.82
N PRO A 245 65.23 9.86 0.46
CA PRO A 245 65.06 11.02 1.38
C PRO A 245 64.58 12.39 0.81
N ALA A 246 63.96 13.18 1.73
CA ALA A 246 64.04 14.64 1.99
C ALA A 246 63.68 15.72 0.92
N GLN A 247 62.68 16.59 1.19
CA GLN A 247 62.83 17.98 1.72
C GLN A 247 61.53 18.83 1.67
N ASN A 248 61.27 19.52 2.79
CA ASN A 248 60.51 20.76 3.08
C ASN A 248 59.53 21.42 2.08
N GLY A 249 58.33 21.78 2.60
CA GLY A 249 57.52 22.92 2.12
C GLY A 249 56.01 22.79 2.37
N GLN A 250 55.48 23.47 3.41
CA GLN A 250 54.03 23.66 3.69
C GLN A 250 53.37 24.64 2.67
N PRO A 251 52.03 24.91 2.72
CA PRO A 251 50.83 24.11 3.04
C PRO A 251 49.73 24.26 1.94
N ARG A 252 48.51 23.76 2.21
CA ARG A 252 47.16 24.32 1.89
C ARG A 252 46.19 23.50 1.00
N TYR A 253 44.94 23.52 1.49
CA TYR A 253 43.62 23.26 0.88
C TYR A 253 43.04 21.84 0.80
N ASP A 254 42.10 21.61 1.73
CA ASP A 254 40.72 21.13 1.51
C ASP A 254 40.45 20.24 0.30
N ARG A 255 40.15 18.97 0.57
CA ARG A 255 39.50 18.06 -0.37
C ARG A 255 38.21 17.52 0.26
N PRO A 256 37.01 17.84 -0.27
CA PRO A 256 35.78 17.18 0.18
C PRO A 256 35.71 15.73 -0.38
N PRO A 257 35.03 14.81 0.32
CA PRO A 257 34.88 13.42 -0.12
C PRO A 257 34.00 13.33 -1.38
N GLY A 258 34.44 12.48 -2.31
CA GLY A 258 33.91 12.35 -3.67
C GLY A 258 32.44 11.93 -3.77
N GLU A 259 31.82 12.42 -4.83
CA GLU A 259 30.49 12.03 -5.29
C GLU A 259 30.43 10.53 -5.68
N PRO A 260 29.31 9.83 -5.41
CA PRO A 260 29.10 8.46 -5.86
C PRO A 260 28.92 8.35 -7.39
N LEU A 261 29.56 7.31 -7.93
CA LEU A 261 29.84 6.94 -9.33
C LEU A 261 28.66 6.72 -10.31
N TYR A 262 27.49 7.30 -10.06
CA TYR A 262 26.32 7.19 -10.97
C TYR A 262 25.94 8.53 -11.63
N ALA A 263 26.33 9.68 -11.07
CA ALA A 263 25.98 10.99 -11.63
C ALA A 263 27.02 11.44 -12.67
N SER A 264 26.94 10.94 -13.89
CA SER A 264 27.68 11.50 -15.03
C SER A 264 26.93 11.32 -16.33
N VAL A 265 25.82 12.05 -16.49
CA VAL A 265 25.23 12.28 -17.81
C VAL A 265 26.07 13.34 -18.51
N ARG A 266 26.96 12.92 -19.40
CA ARG A 266 27.73 13.82 -20.27
C ARG A 266 26.73 14.61 -21.14
N LYS A 267 26.57 15.91 -20.87
CA LYS A 267 26.03 16.86 -21.85
C LYS A 267 27.07 17.04 -22.94
N GLY A 268 26.91 16.31 -24.04
CA GLY A 268 27.64 16.55 -25.28
C GLY A 268 27.23 17.88 -25.89
N SER A 269 28.22 18.72 -26.13
CA SER A 269 28.20 20.00 -26.81
C SER A 269 27.52 19.97 -28.19
N GLN A 270 26.69 20.98 -28.47
CA GLN A 270 26.23 21.35 -29.82
C GLN A 270 27.39 21.48 -30.83
N PRO A 271 27.13 21.15 -32.09
CA PRO A 271 27.63 21.95 -33.20
C PRO A 271 26.47 22.58 -34.00
N ARG A 272 26.76 23.75 -34.54
CA ARG A 272 25.88 24.61 -35.34
C ARG A 272 25.49 23.97 -36.69
N GLY A 273 24.20 24.11 -37.02
CA GLY A 273 23.59 24.40 -38.33
C GLY A 273 24.00 23.63 -39.58
N VAL A 274 23.03 22.93 -40.19
CA VAL A 274 22.72 22.96 -41.64
C VAL A 274 21.21 22.70 -41.82
N ASP A 275 20.68 23.33 -42.85
CA ASP A 275 19.32 23.52 -43.34
C ASP A 275 18.53 22.26 -43.76
N ASP A 276 17.23 22.50 -43.95
CA ASP A 276 16.30 21.95 -44.96
C ASP A 276 15.44 20.67 -44.76
N SER A 277 14.14 20.96 -44.89
CA SER A 277 13.03 20.24 -45.53
C SER A 277 12.77 18.77 -45.17
N TRP A 278 11.55 18.49 -44.71
CA TRP A 278 10.74 17.38 -45.25
C TRP A 278 9.23 17.72 -45.16
N VAL A 279 8.61 17.71 -46.34
CA VAL A 279 7.20 17.40 -46.61
C VAL A 279 6.91 15.98 -46.13
#